data_AF-A0A351J0S3-F1
#
_entry.id   AF-A0A351J0S3-F1
#
_cell.length_a   1.000
_cell.length_b   1.000
_cell.length_c   1.000
_cell.angle_alpha   90.00
_cell.angle_beta   90.00
_cell.angle_gamma   90.00
#
_symmetry.space_group_name_H-M   'P 1'
#
loop_
_entity.id
_entity.type
_entity.pdbx_description
1 polymer ?
#
loop_
_entity_poly.entity_id
_entity_poly.type
_entity_poly.pdbx_seq_one_letter_code
_entity_poly.pdbx_strand_id
1 'polypeptide(L)'
;MKGTSRNKNERKKETLSSTWAITKRILKTLGMYMLKVFTYSMNVLLTVMLIGIVAGSIMAAALAIYCNENIDAYFEIQDLQLDLDETTTLYYQNDAGEWIELEEDRLYGEENRLWISYDRIPSNLYQAFVAIEDKRFFTHSGVDFRRTLGAFLGFAAGTTSYGGSTITQ
;
A
#
# COMPACT_ATOMS: atom_id res chain seq x y z
N MET A 1 -73.60 -61.28 53.86
CA MET A 1 -72.94 -59.95 53.87
C MET A 1 -72.11 -59.80 52.62
N LYS A 2 -72.41 -58.78 51.81
CA LYS A 2 -71.84 -58.51 50.49
C LYS A 2 -70.38 -58.04 50.61
N GLY A 3 -69.54 -58.43 49.65
CA GLY A 3 -68.45 -57.56 49.19
C GLY A 3 -67.05 -58.14 49.22
N THR A 4 -66.70 -58.96 48.21
CA THR A 4 -65.28 -59.22 47.89
C THR A 4 -64.99 -59.36 46.39
N SER A 5 -65.92 -58.98 45.51
CA SER A 5 -65.63 -58.83 44.08
C SER A 5 -65.35 -57.36 43.72
N ARG A 6 -64.40 -56.69 44.41
CA ARG A 6 -63.85 -55.45 43.84
C ARG A 6 -63.15 -55.84 42.54
N ASN A 7 -63.82 -55.51 41.45
CA ASN A 7 -63.72 -56.07 40.12
C ASN A 7 -62.26 -56.06 39.63
N LYS A 8 -61.75 -57.20 39.16
CA LYS A 8 -60.36 -57.36 38.68
C LYS A 8 -60.00 -56.31 37.60
N ASN A 9 -61.01 -55.85 36.84
CA ASN A 9 -60.87 -54.79 35.85
C ASN A 9 -60.65 -53.39 36.45
N GLU A 10 -61.19 -53.09 37.64
CA GLU A 10 -60.99 -51.79 38.29
C GLU A 10 -59.58 -51.66 38.88
N ARG A 11 -59.07 -52.72 39.51
CA ARG A 11 -57.67 -52.77 39.99
C ARG A 11 -56.66 -52.68 38.85
N LYS A 12 -56.95 -53.30 37.69
CA LYS A 12 -56.10 -53.19 36.50
C LYS A 12 -56.14 -51.77 35.91
N LYS A 13 -57.29 -51.09 35.94
CA LYS A 13 -57.41 -49.69 35.51
C LYS A 13 -56.69 -48.70 36.44
N GLU A 14 -56.75 -48.90 37.75
CA GLU A 14 -56.04 -48.07 38.75
C GLU A 14 -54.50 -48.21 38.62
N THR A 15 -54.00 -49.42 38.37
CA THR A 15 -52.55 -49.66 38.19
C THR A 15 -52.04 -49.16 36.83
N LEU A 16 -52.84 -49.24 35.77
CA LEU A 16 -52.52 -48.66 34.46
C LEU A 16 -52.54 -47.12 34.48
N SER A 17 -53.46 -46.49 35.22
CA SER A 17 -53.52 -45.03 35.30
C SER A 17 -52.38 -44.44 36.13
N SER A 18 -51.96 -45.13 37.20
CA SER A 18 -50.85 -44.69 38.05
C SER A 18 -49.49 -44.87 37.35
N THR A 19 -49.29 -45.98 36.65
CA THR A 19 -48.09 -46.20 35.82
C THR A 19 -48.03 -45.21 34.64
N TRP A 20 -49.16 -44.88 34.02
CA TRP A 20 -49.24 -43.84 32.99
C TRP A 20 -48.92 -42.43 33.53
N ALA A 21 -49.36 -42.11 34.75
CA ALA A 21 -49.05 -40.83 35.39
C ALA A 21 -47.56 -40.68 35.70
N ILE A 22 -46.90 -41.74 36.16
CA ILE A 22 -45.45 -41.75 36.45
C ILE A 22 -44.64 -41.66 35.16
N THR A 23 -44.98 -42.45 34.14
CA THR A 23 -44.31 -42.40 32.83
C THR A 23 -44.47 -41.05 32.15
N LYS A 24 -45.64 -40.40 32.22
CA LYS A 24 -45.86 -39.05 31.70
C LYS A 24 -45.02 -37.98 32.44
N ARG A 25 -44.81 -38.14 33.76
CA ARG A 25 -43.93 -37.25 34.54
C ARG A 25 -42.47 -37.40 34.16
N ILE A 26 -41.99 -38.64 34.02
CA ILE A 26 -40.61 -38.95 33.58
C ILE A 26 -40.37 -38.47 32.15
N LEU A 27 -41.34 -38.66 31.25
CA LEU A 27 -41.24 -38.20 29.87
C LEU A 27 -41.18 -36.67 29.79
N LYS A 28 -41.93 -35.95 30.63
CA LYS A 28 -41.86 -34.49 30.72
C LYS A 28 -40.53 -33.99 31.26
N THR A 29 -39.98 -34.60 32.31
CA THR A 29 -38.68 -34.20 32.86
C THR A 29 -37.55 -34.49 31.87
N LEU A 30 -37.53 -35.68 31.25
CA LEU A 30 -36.60 -36.03 30.18
C LEU A 30 -36.70 -35.05 29.00
N GLY A 31 -37.91 -34.74 28.53
CA GLY A 31 -38.13 -33.76 27.47
C GLY A 31 -37.61 -32.36 27.83
N MET A 32 -37.74 -31.94 29.09
CA MET A 32 -37.24 -30.66 29.57
C MET A 32 -35.71 -30.61 29.63
N TYR A 33 -35.05 -31.71 30.04
CA TYR A 33 -33.59 -31.81 30.00
C TYR A 33 -33.06 -31.85 28.56
N MET A 34 -33.71 -32.61 27.67
CA MET A 34 -33.38 -32.65 26.25
C MET A 34 -33.50 -31.26 25.60
N LEU A 35 -34.56 -30.50 25.92
CA LEU A 35 -34.74 -29.14 25.43
C LEU A 35 -33.65 -28.20 25.96
N LYS A 36 -33.27 -28.31 27.24
CA LYS A 36 -32.19 -27.52 27.83
C LYS A 36 -30.86 -27.78 27.14
N VAL A 37 -30.48 -29.06 26.98
CA VAL A 37 -29.26 -29.46 26.27
C VAL A 37 -29.26 -28.90 24.85
N PHE A 38 -30.37 -29.02 24.13
CA PHE A 38 -30.53 -28.46 22.79
C PHE A 38 -30.35 -26.94 22.77
N THR A 39 -31.00 -26.20 23.69
CA THR A 39 -30.84 -24.74 23.77
C THR A 39 -29.43 -24.30 24.12
N TYR A 40 -28.74 -25.01 25.02
CA TYR A 40 -27.35 -24.72 25.34
C TYR A 40 -26.42 -24.98 24.14
N SER A 41 -26.59 -26.10 23.43
CA SER A 41 -25.82 -26.36 22.22
C SER A 41 -26.09 -25.32 21.13
N MET A 42 -27.34 -24.87 20.98
CA MET A 42 -27.70 -23.85 20.00
C MET A 42 -27.08 -22.50 20.37
N ASN A 43 -27.11 -22.11 21.65
CA ASN A 43 -26.48 -20.87 22.12
C ASN A 43 -24.96 -20.88 21.91
N VAL A 44 -24.29 -22.01 22.19
CA VAL A 44 -22.84 -22.15 21.93
C VAL A 44 -22.55 -21.97 20.43
N LEU A 45 -23.33 -22.63 19.57
CA LEU A 45 -23.18 -22.50 18.12
C LEU A 45 -23.39 -21.04 17.65
N LEU A 46 -24.43 -20.37 18.15
CA LEU A 46 -24.71 -18.97 17.84
C LEU A 46 -23.60 -18.03 18.33
N THR A 47 -23.03 -18.28 19.51
CA THR A 47 -21.90 -17.46 20.01
C THR A 47 -20.64 -17.63 19.16
N VAL A 48 -20.31 -18.85 18.72
CA VAL A 48 -19.17 -19.10 17.83
C VAL A 48 -19.39 -18.43 16.48
N MET A 49 -20.60 -18.51 15.94
CA MET A 49 -20.96 -17.83 14.70
C MET A 49 -20.85 -16.31 14.83
N LEU A 50 -21.32 -15.74 15.95
CA LEU A 50 -21.21 -14.31 16.21
C LEU A 50 -19.75 -13.85 16.27
N ILE A 51 -18.90 -14.60 16.97
CA ILE A 51 -17.45 -14.32 17.03
C ILE A 51 -16.83 -14.35 15.64
N GLY A 52 -17.18 -15.34 14.82
CA GLY A 52 -16.71 -15.45 13.44
C GLY A 52 -17.12 -14.25 12.57
N ILE A 53 -18.36 -13.79 12.70
CA ILE A 53 -18.86 -12.62 11.97
C ILE A 53 -18.13 -11.35 12.42
N VAL A 54 -17.96 -11.15 13.74
CA VAL A 54 -17.27 -9.97 14.28
C VAL A 54 -15.79 -9.97 13.89
N ALA A 55 -15.10 -11.09 14.02
CA ALA A 55 -13.70 -11.20 13.61
C ALA A 55 -13.55 -11.03 12.10
N GLY A 56 -14.46 -11.62 11.32
CA GLY A 56 -14.49 -11.49 9.86
C GLY A 56 -14.76 -10.05 9.41
N SER A 57 -15.66 -9.32 10.07
CA SER A 57 -15.94 -7.92 9.73
C SER A 57 -14.77 -7.00 10.08
N ILE A 58 -14.09 -7.23 11.21
CA ILE A 58 -12.87 -6.49 11.58
C ILE A 58 -11.77 -6.75 10.55
N MET A 59 -11.55 -8.01 10.16
CA MET A 59 -10.55 -8.37 9.14
C MET A 59 -10.89 -7.74 7.79
N ALA A 60 -12.16 -7.79 7.36
CA ALA A 60 -12.59 -7.19 6.10
C ALA A 60 -12.42 -5.66 6.10
N ALA A 61 -12.73 -4.99 7.22
CA ALA A 61 -12.51 -3.56 7.36
C ALA A 61 -11.01 -3.20 7.32
N ALA A 62 -10.17 -3.96 8.03
CA ALA A 62 -8.73 -3.78 8.00
C ALA A 62 -8.15 -3.97 6.59
N LEU A 63 -8.61 -5.00 5.87
CA LEU A 63 -8.22 -5.23 4.48
C LEU A 63 -8.70 -4.11 3.56
N ALA A 64 -9.92 -3.60 3.74
CA ALA A 64 -10.45 -2.50 2.94
C ALA A 64 -9.66 -1.19 3.16
N ILE A 65 -9.30 -0.89 4.41
CA ILE A 65 -8.44 0.26 4.74
C ILE A 65 -7.06 0.06 4.12
N TYR A 66 -6.45 -1.12 4.29
CA TYR A 66 -5.16 -1.44 3.69
C TYR A 66 -5.17 -1.27 2.17
N CYS A 67 -6.18 -1.80 1.49
CA CYS A 67 -6.33 -1.62 0.04
C CYS A 67 -6.49 -0.14 -0.32
N ASN A 68 -7.25 0.65 0.45
CA ASN A 68 -7.43 2.08 0.15
C ASN A 68 -6.17 2.92 0.41
N GLU A 69 -5.31 2.52 1.34
CA GLU A 69 -4.07 3.24 1.66
C GLU A 69 -2.87 2.78 0.83
N ASN A 70 -2.86 1.54 0.34
CA ASN A 70 -1.69 0.94 -0.32
C ASN A 70 -1.94 0.60 -1.80
N ILE A 71 -3.18 0.73 -2.29
CA ILE A 71 -3.50 0.57 -3.71
C ILE A 71 -3.95 1.94 -4.19
N ASP A 72 -2.98 2.77 -4.55
CA ASP A 72 -3.27 3.93 -5.37
C ASP A 72 -3.80 3.44 -6.71
N ALA A 73 -5.05 3.79 -7.02
CA ALA A 73 -5.68 3.47 -8.30
C ALA A 73 -4.95 4.13 -9.49
N TYR A 74 -4.08 5.09 -9.19
CA TYR A 74 -3.21 5.77 -10.12
C TYR A 74 -1.78 5.41 -9.74
N PHE A 75 -1.12 4.70 -10.65
CA PHE A 75 0.31 4.51 -10.60
C PHE A 75 0.95 5.85 -10.95
N GLU A 76 1.35 6.63 -9.94
CA GLU A 76 2.10 7.86 -10.17
C GLU A 76 3.46 7.51 -10.75
N ILE A 77 3.74 8.05 -11.91
CA ILE A 77 4.96 7.77 -12.66
C ILE A 77 6.22 8.20 -11.86
N GLN A 78 6.07 9.15 -10.92
CA GLN A 78 7.13 9.60 -10.01
C GLN A 78 7.60 8.55 -8.99
N ASP A 79 6.81 7.51 -8.72
CA ASP A 79 7.21 6.40 -7.85
C ASP A 79 8.00 5.31 -8.59
N LEU A 80 8.15 5.42 -9.91
CA LEU A 80 9.12 4.61 -10.63
C LEU A 80 10.53 5.12 -10.31
N GLN A 81 11.26 4.37 -9.51
CA GLN A 81 12.70 4.53 -9.38
C GLN A 81 13.37 4.06 -10.69
N LEU A 82 13.33 4.90 -11.71
CA LEU A 82 13.85 4.60 -13.04
C LEU A 82 15.36 4.83 -13.05
N ASP A 83 16.12 3.77 -13.27
CA ASP A 83 17.54 3.87 -13.60
C ASP A 83 17.69 4.25 -15.08
N LEU A 84 17.34 5.51 -15.38
CA LEU A 84 17.40 6.10 -16.72
C LEU A 84 18.67 6.96 -16.82
N ASP A 85 19.51 6.62 -17.79
CA ASP A 85 20.67 7.45 -18.15
C ASP A 85 20.26 8.78 -18.80
N GLU A 86 19.05 8.84 -19.39
CA GLU A 86 18.55 9.99 -20.16
C GLU A 86 17.07 10.27 -19.86
N THR A 87 16.69 11.55 -19.87
CA THR A 87 15.30 11.96 -19.65
C THR A 87 14.42 11.58 -20.85
N THR A 88 13.35 10.85 -20.59
CA THR A 88 12.31 10.56 -21.57
C THR A 88 11.24 11.65 -21.54
N THR A 89 10.97 12.22 -22.72
CA THR A 89 9.95 13.25 -22.93
C THR A 89 8.68 12.65 -23.51
N LEU A 90 7.53 12.98 -22.92
CA LEU A 90 6.21 12.53 -23.36
C LEU A 90 5.48 13.66 -24.09
N TYR A 91 4.80 13.32 -25.18
CA TYR A 91 3.96 14.24 -25.95
C TYR A 91 2.54 13.68 -26.04
N TYR A 92 1.54 14.55 -25.93
CA TYR A 92 0.15 14.21 -26.23
C TYR A 92 -0.40 15.14 -27.30
N GLN A 93 -1.43 14.67 -28.00
CA GLN A 93 -2.16 15.49 -28.97
C GLN A 93 -3.41 16.06 -28.29
N ASN A 94 -3.58 17.37 -28.34
CA ASN A 94 -4.80 18.01 -27.83
C ASN A 94 -5.98 17.81 -28.80
N ASP A 95 -7.19 18.19 -28.38
CA ASP A 95 -8.40 18.10 -29.22
C ASP A 95 -8.31 18.92 -30.52
N ALA A 96 -7.40 19.89 -30.59
CA ALA A 96 -7.11 20.70 -31.77
C ALA A 96 -6.07 20.06 -32.72
N GLY A 97 -5.51 18.90 -32.36
CA GLY A 97 -4.53 18.19 -33.17
C GLY A 97 -3.08 18.67 -32.99
N GLU A 98 -2.81 19.55 -32.03
CA GLU A 98 -1.47 20.05 -31.73
C GLU A 98 -0.74 19.13 -30.76
N TRP A 99 0.54 18.89 -31.02
CA TRP A 99 1.41 18.14 -30.10
C TRP A 99 1.88 19.06 -28.97
N ILE A 100 1.53 18.69 -27.74
CA ILE A 100 1.94 19.39 -26.52
C ILE A 100 2.81 18.44 -25.70
N GLU A 101 3.93 18.95 -25.22
CA GLU A 101 4.83 18.22 -24.32
C GLU A 101 4.27 18.19 -22.89
N LEU A 102 4.30 17.04 -22.24
CA LEU A 102 3.99 16.91 -20.82
C LEU A 102 5.26 17.17 -20.00
N GLU A 103 5.60 18.45 -19.81
CA GLU A 103 6.82 18.82 -19.08
C GLU A 103 6.81 18.37 -17.61
N GLU A 104 5.62 18.32 -17.00
CA GLU A 104 5.42 17.90 -15.60
C GLU A 104 5.56 16.38 -15.42
N ASP A 105 5.35 15.60 -16.49
CA ASP A 105 5.40 14.13 -16.49
C ASP A 105 6.68 13.59 -17.13
N ARG A 106 7.74 14.41 -17.24
CA ARG A 106 9.03 13.92 -17.76
C ARG A 106 9.57 12.81 -16.87
N LEU A 107 10.09 11.79 -17.55
CA LEU A 107 10.63 10.58 -16.95
C LEU A 107 12.14 10.65 -16.87
N TYR A 108 12.70 10.81 -15.67
CA TYR A 108 14.14 10.91 -15.46
C TYR A 108 14.57 10.11 -14.22
N GLY A 109 15.83 9.67 -14.21
CA GLY A 109 16.43 8.98 -13.07
C GLY A 109 16.87 9.95 -11.98
N GLU A 110 18.13 9.88 -11.57
CA GLU A 110 18.67 10.78 -10.53
C GLU A 110 18.63 12.27 -10.94
N GLU A 111 18.71 12.55 -12.24
CA GLU A 111 18.83 13.92 -12.74
C GLU A 111 17.94 14.17 -13.95
N ASN A 112 17.25 15.31 -13.94
CA ASN A 112 16.49 15.79 -15.08
C ASN A 112 17.44 16.47 -16.09
N ARG A 113 18.02 15.67 -16.98
CA ARG A 113 18.94 16.13 -18.03
C ARG A 113 18.26 16.10 -19.39
N LEU A 114 18.25 17.24 -20.07
CA LEU A 114 17.83 17.34 -21.46
C LEU A 114 19.03 17.56 -22.36
N TRP A 115 19.21 16.66 -23.31
CA TRP A 115 20.26 16.81 -24.30
C TRP A 115 19.89 17.90 -25.31
N ILE A 116 20.74 18.91 -25.42
CA ILE A 116 20.58 20.01 -26.39
C ILE A 116 21.86 20.14 -27.22
N SER A 117 21.68 20.32 -28.52
CA SER A 117 22.81 20.54 -29.43
C SER A 117 23.43 21.93 -29.23
N TYR A 118 24.74 22.04 -29.45
CA TYR A 118 25.49 23.28 -29.18
C TYR A 118 24.95 24.50 -29.94
N ASP A 119 24.46 24.31 -31.16
CA ASP A 119 23.88 25.36 -32.01
C ASP A 119 22.58 25.95 -31.46
N ARG A 120 21.89 25.23 -30.57
CA ARG A 120 20.67 25.69 -29.91
C ARG A 120 20.96 26.50 -28.64
N ILE A 121 22.22 26.53 -28.18
CA ILE A 121 22.62 27.28 -26.99
C ILE A 121 22.81 28.75 -27.38
N PRO A 122 22.11 29.70 -26.72
CA PRO A 122 22.30 31.12 -26.99
C PRO A 122 23.77 31.54 -26.86
N SER A 123 24.26 32.33 -27.83
CA SER A 123 25.68 32.70 -27.87
C SER A 123 26.17 33.37 -26.60
N ASN A 124 25.35 34.27 -26.07
CA ASN A 124 25.66 34.99 -24.84
C ASN A 124 25.75 34.05 -23.62
N LEU A 125 24.99 32.94 -23.61
CA LEU A 125 24.97 32.00 -22.48
C LEU A 125 26.28 31.22 -22.40
N TYR A 126 26.68 30.55 -23.49
CA TYR A 126 27.93 29.78 -23.46
C TYR A 126 29.14 30.71 -23.32
N GLN A 127 29.11 31.91 -23.90
CA GLN A 127 30.20 32.88 -23.75
C GLN A 127 30.33 33.39 -22.32
N ALA A 128 29.21 33.63 -21.62
CA ALA A 128 29.24 34.01 -20.21
C ALA A 128 29.83 32.90 -19.33
N PHE A 129 29.42 31.66 -19.56
CA PHE A 129 29.95 30.50 -18.83
C PHE A 129 31.46 30.32 -19.06
N VAL A 130 31.89 30.37 -20.32
CA VAL A 130 33.32 30.35 -20.69
C VAL A 130 34.05 31.52 -20.04
N ALA A 131 33.50 32.74 -20.03
CA ALA A 131 34.18 33.89 -19.44
C ALA A 131 34.42 33.76 -17.92
N ILE A 132 33.50 33.13 -17.19
CA ILE A 132 33.57 32.96 -15.72
C ILE A 132 34.45 31.76 -15.36
N GLU A 133 34.15 30.58 -15.91
CA GLU A 133 34.81 29.34 -15.53
C GLU A 133 36.18 29.20 -16.20
N ASP A 134 36.22 29.37 -17.52
CA ASP A 134 37.41 29.06 -18.32
C ASP A 134 37.61 30.01 -19.51
N LYS A 135 38.04 31.24 -19.21
CA LYS A 135 38.16 32.33 -20.20
C LYS A 135 39.05 32.01 -21.41
N ARG A 136 39.87 30.96 -21.34
CA ARG A 136 40.80 30.53 -22.39
C ARG A 136 40.41 29.20 -23.01
N PHE A 137 39.24 28.67 -22.70
CA PHE A 137 38.73 27.38 -23.16
C PHE A 137 39.08 27.06 -24.62
N PHE A 138 38.77 27.97 -25.55
CA PHE A 138 39.00 27.78 -26.99
C PHE A 138 40.48 27.87 -27.44
N THR A 139 41.40 28.19 -26.54
CA THR A 139 42.83 28.41 -26.83
C THR A 139 43.76 27.38 -26.22
N HIS A 140 43.31 26.61 -25.21
CA HIS A 140 44.08 25.52 -24.63
C HIS A 140 43.47 24.16 -24.96
N SER A 141 44.31 23.12 -24.97
CA SER A 141 43.91 21.75 -25.32
C SER A 141 43.42 20.99 -24.08
N GLY A 142 42.36 21.49 -23.45
CA GLY A 142 41.75 20.89 -22.25
C GLY A 142 42.27 21.50 -20.95
N VAL A 143 43.56 21.38 -20.64
CA VAL A 143 44.12 21.94 -19.39
C VAL A 143 44.78 23.30 -19.62
N ASP A 144 44.37 24.31 -18.84
CA ASP A 144 45.00 25.62 -18.81
C ASP A 144 46.19 25.64 -17.83
N PHE A 145 47.35 25.18 -18.29
CA PHE A 145 48.58 25.14 -17.48
C PHE A 145 48.92 26.46 -16.79
N ARG A 146 48.65 27.60 -17.44
CA ARG A 146 48.95 28.90 -16.85
C ARG A 146 48.00 29.23 -15.69
N ARG A 147 46.73 28.82 -15.78
CA ARG A 147 45.77 28.98 -14.68
C ARG A 147 46.05 27.98 -13.55
N THR A 148 46.32 26.72 -13.89
CA THR A 148 46.62 25.66 -12.91
C THR A 148 47.89 25.97 -12.11
N LEU A 149 48.99 26.36 -12.78
CA LEU A 149 50.23 26.76 -12.10
C LEU A 149 50.05 28.03 -11.26
N GLY A 150 49.33 29.03 -11.77
CA GLY A 150 49.03 30.25 -11.03
C GLY A 150 48.22 29.98 -9.76
N ALA A 151 47.20 29.13 -9.84
CA ALA A 151 46.39 28.71 -8.71
C ALA A 151 47.22 27.91 -7.69
N PHE A 152 48.09 27.00 -8.14
CA PHE A 152 49.00 26.24 -7.28
C PHE A 152 49.97 27.15 -6.52
N LEU A 153 50.61 28.09 -7.22
CA LEU A 153 51.54 29.03 -6.60
C LEU A 153 50.84 29.98 -5.62
N GLY A 154 49.63 30.45 -5.96
CA GLY A 154 48.81 31.27 -5.07
C GLY A 154 48.35 30.49 -3.82
N PHE A 155 48.00 29.21 -3.99
CA PHE A 155 47.69 28.33 -2.87
C PHE A 155 48.90 28.12 -1.96
N ALA A 156 50.06 27.82 -2.54
CA ALA A 156 51.32 27.67 -1.80
C ALA A 156 51.75 28.96 -1.07
N ALA A 157 51.42 30.13 -1.64
CA ALA A 157 51.68 31.44 -1.04
C ALA A 157 50.60 31.88 -0.03
N GLY A 158 49.51 31.12 0.15
CA GLY A 158 48.40 31.46 1.06
C GLY A 158 47.55 32.64 0.58
N THR A 159 47.58 32.98 -0.71
CA THR A 159 46.93 34.18 -1.28
C THR A 159 45.78 33.86 -2.24
N THR A 160 45.42 32.58 -2.40
CA THR A 160 44.50 32.20 -3.48
C THR A 160 43.03 32.53 -3.20
N SER A 161 42.34 33.00 -4.25
CA SER A 161 40.90 33.29 -4.29
C SER A 161 40.22 32.57 -5.48
N TYR A 162 40.97 31.77 -6.25
CA TYR A 162 40.46 31.11 -7.46
C TYR A 162 41.09 29.72 -7.68
N GLY A 163 40.35 28.85 -8.37
CA GLY A 163 40.77 27.48 -8.72
C GLY A 163 41.51 27.37 -10.06
N GLY A 164 42.15 26.20 -10.25
CA GLY A 164 42.93 25.85 -11.44
C GLY A 164 42.22 24.94 -12.45
N SER A 165 40.94 24.63 -12.24
CA SER A 165 40.12 23.74 -13.06
C SER A 165 39.74 24.36 -14.41
N THR A 166 39.32 23.50 -15.34
CA THR A 166 38.91 23.82 -16.72
C THR A 166 37.62 23.09 -17.05
N ILE A 167 36.84 23.56 -18.02
CA ILE A 167 35.54 22.95 -18.38
C ILE A 167 35.66 21.47 -18.78
N THR A 168 36.82 21.04 -19.31
CA THR A 168 37.05 19.64 -19.69
C THR A 168 37.45 18.72 -18.53
N GLN A 169 37.69 19.24 -17.33
CA GLN A 169 38.08 18.47 -16.13
C GLN A 169 36.87 18.18 -15.27
#